data_AF-G9L3K5-F1
#
_entry.id   AF-G9L3K5-F1
#
_cell.length_a   1.000
_cell.length_b   1.000
_cell.length_c   1.000
_cell.angle_alpha   90.00
_cell.angle_beta   90.00
_cell.angle_gamma   90.00
#
_symmetry.space_group_name_H-M   'P 1'
#
loop_
_entity.id
_entity.type
_entity.pdbx_description
1 polymer ?
#
loop_
_entity_poly.entity_id
_entity_poly.type
_entity_poly.pdbx_seq_one_letter_code
_entity_poly.pdbx_strand_id
1 'polypeptide(L)'
;ISGSTLLELLEKFVLHLSENLSECYFPSVEYTATDANVKNESLSSVQQLGIKMTVRYGKFLNLLKDSAENDLTLVLKHCERFLKQQQAPVKSSL
;
A
#
# COMPACT_ATOMS: atom_id res chain seq x y z
N ILE A 1 -8.84 -2.58 -32.22
CA ILE A 1 -8.53 -3.50 -31.10
C ILE A 1 -9.87 -3.87 -30.46
N SER A 2 -10.25 -5.16 -30.45
CA SER A 2 -11.48 -5.56 -29.74
C SER A 2 -11.19 -5.71 -28.24
N GLY A 3 -12.21 -5.57 -27.39
CA GLY A 3 -12.06 -5.74 -25.94
C GLY A 3 -11.58 -7.14 -25.55
N SER A 4 -11.92 -8.17 -26.33
CA SER A 4 -11.45 -9.55 -26.11
C SER A 4 -9.93 -9.68 -26.25
N THR A 5 -9.34 -9.04 -27.26
CA THR A 5 -7.87 -9.06 -27.45
C THR A 5 -7.14 -8.38 -26.30
N LEU A 6 -7.70 -7.30 -25.75
CA LEU A 6 -7.11 -6.62 -24.59
C LEU A 6 -7.17 -7.50 -23.34
N LEU A 7 -8.29 -8.18 -23.11
CA LEU A 7 -8.45 -9.09 -21.97
C LEU A 7 -7.44 -10.23 -22.04
N GLU A 8 -7.33 -10.92 -23.18
CA GLU A 8 -6.37 -12.02 -23.37
C GLU A 8 -4.92 -11.56 -23.18
N LEU A 9 -4.60 -10.33 -23.61
CA LEU A 9 -3.27 -9.76 -23.40
C LEU A 9 -3.01 -9.51 -21.92
N LEU A 10 -3.98 -8.94 -21.19
CA LEU A 10 -3.87 -8.68 -19.75
C LEU A 10 -3.69 -9.98 -18.97
N GLU A 11 -4.46 -11.01 -19.29
CA GLU A 11 -4.35 -12.32 -18.63
C GLU A 11 -2.97 -12.95 -18.85
N LYS A 12 -2.46 -12.96 -20.10
CA LYS A 12 -1.11 -13.45 -20.40
C LYS A 12 -0.03 -12.64 -19.71
N PHE A 13 -0.20 -11.33 -19.63
CA PHE A 13 0.76 -10.44 -18.98
C PHE A 13 0.80 -10.66 -17.46
N VAL A 14 -0.37 -10.77 -16.82
CA VAL A 14 -0.48 -11.07 -15.39
C VAL A 14 0.10 -12.45 -15.06
N LEU A 15 -0.18 -13.46 -15.89
CA LEU A 15 0.38 -14.80 -15.74
C LEU A 15 1.92 -14.78 -15.86
N HIS A 16 2.46 -14.10 -16.88
CA HIS A 16 3.89 -13.98 -17.08
C HIS A 16 4.60 -13.32 -15.88
N LEU A 17 4.01 -12.25 -15.34
CA LEU A 17 4.54 -11.56 -14.16
C LEU A 17 4.47 -12.41 -12.88
N SER A 18 3.45 -13.27 -12.74
CA SER A 18 3.32 -14.14 -11.56
C SER A 18 4.30 -15.32 -11.59
N GLU A 19 4.57 -15.87 -12.78
CA GLU A 19 5.53 -16.97 -12.97
C GLU A 19 6.98 -16.48 -12.93
N ASN A 20 7.25 -15.24 -13.36
CA ASN A 20 8.60 -14.66 -13.42
C ASN A 20 8.75 -13.52 -12.41
N LEU A 21 8.81 -13.86 -11.12
CA LEU A 21 8.95 -12.89 -10.01
C LEU A 21 10.14 -11.93 -10.14
N SER A 22 11.19 -12.31 -10.89
CA SER A 22 12.33 -11.43 -11.19
C SER A 22 11.99 -10.26 -12.13
N GLU A 23 10.91 -10.37 -12.91
CA GLU A 23 10.38 -9.30 -13.77
C GLU A 23 9.16 -8.59 -13.12
N CYS A 24 8.84 -8.90 -11.86
CA CYS A 24 7.75 -8.26 -11.15
C CYS A 24 8.04 -6.77 -10.97
N TYR A 25 7.12 -5.91 -11.44
CA TYR A 25 7.19 -4.45 -11.25
C TYR A 25 7.27 -4.04 -9.78
N PHE A 26 6.75 -4.87 -8.88
CA PHE A 26 6.87 -4.71 -7.44
C PHE A 26 7.90 -5.72 -6.94
N PRO A 27 9.18 -5.31 -6.81
CA PRO A 27 10.19 -6.20 -6.28
C PRO A 27 9.77 -6.71 -4.91
N SER A 28 9.99 -7.99 -4.65
CA SER A 28 9.83 -8.59 -3.32
C SER A 28 10.95 -8.09 -2.41
N VAL A 29 10.90 -6.79 -2.06
CA VAL A 29 11.81 -6.19 -1.10
C VAL A 29 11.28 -6.54 0.28
N GLU A 30 12.10 -7.24 1.06
CA GLU A 30 11.78 -7.53 2.44
C GLU A 30 11.61 -6.23 3.23
N TYR A 31 10.42 -6.05 3.80
CA TYR A 31 10.13 -4.86 4.61
C TYR A 31 10.72 -5.03 6.01
N THR A 32 11.84 -4.36 6.27
CA THR A 32 12.61 -4.49 7.52
C THR A 32 12.44 -3.31 8.47
N ALA A 33 11.48 -2.42 8.22
CA ALA A 33 11.31 -1.24 9.06
C ALA A 33 10.68 -1.59 10.42
N THR A 34 11.28 -1.09 11.49
CA THR A 34 10.75 -1.19 12.85
C THR A 34 9.87 0.02 13.19
N ASP A 35 9.04 -0.11 14.23
CA ASP A 35 8.21 1.00 14.74
C ASP A 35 9.02 2.27 15.02
N ALA A 36 10.26 2.11 15.49
CA ALA A 36 11.16 3.24 15.76
C ALA A 36 11.48 4.04 14.48
N ASN A 37 11.55 3.36 13.33
CA ASN A 37 11.86 3.98 12.05
C ASN A 37 10.70 4.83 11.50
N VAL A 38 9.45 4.47 11.83
CA VAL A 38 8.24 5.12 11.31
C VAL A 38 7.65 6.16 12.26
N LYS A 39 8.10 6.23 13.52
CA LYS A 39 7.58 7.20 14.51
C LYS A 39 7.62 8.66 14.03
N ASN A 40 8.66 9.03 13.29
CA ASN A 40 8.86 10.37 12.76
C ASN A 40 8.10 10.65 11.44
N GLU A 41 7.46 9.65 10.84
CA GLU A 41 6.64 9.88 9.64
C GLU A 41 5.32 10.55 10.02
N SER A 42 4.96 11.59 9.26
CA SER A 42 3.72 12.34 9.42
C SER A 42 2.69 11.88 8.40
N LEU A 43 1.49 11.57 8.86
CA LEU A 43 0.36 11.29 7.98
C LEU A 43 -0.23 12.59 7.45
N SER A 44 -0.63 12.60 6.17
CA SER A 44 -1.40 13.68 5.56
C SER A 44 -2.74 13.91 6.26
N SER A 45 -3.32 15.09 6.07
CA SER A 45 -4.64 15.44 6.59
C SER A 45 -5.73 14.46 6.15
N VAL A 46 -5.65 13.97 4.90
CA VAL A 46 -6.59 12.99 4.35
C VAL A 46 -6.45 11.63 5.04
N GLN A 47 -5.21 11.15 5.25
CA GLN A 47 -4.97 9.90 5.99
C GLN A 47 -5.47 9.99 7.43
N GLN A 48 -5.21 11.10 8.12
CA GLN A 48 -5.70 11.33 9.48
C GLN A 48 -7.24 11.37 9.54
N LEU A 49 -7.89 12.01 8.57
CA LEU A 49 -9.34 11.99 8.45
C LEU A 49 -9.88 10.57 8.21
N GLY A 50 -9.22 9.81 7.34
CA GLY A 50 -9.54 8.40 7.08
C GLY A 50 -9.50 7.56 8.35
N ILE A 51 -8.45 7.69 9.16
CA ILE A 51 -8.33 7.03 10.47
C ILE A 51 -9.53 7.36 11.35
N LYS A 52 -9.84 8.65 11.50
CA LYS A 52 -10.95 9.11 12.35
C LYS A 52 -12.30 8.55 11.88
N MET A 53 -12.55 8.54 10.57
CA MET A 53 -13.77 7.97 10.00
C MET A 53 -13.86 6.47 10.25
N THR A 54 -12.78 5.72 9.97
CA THR A 54 -12.74 4.27 10.18
C THR A 54 -12.92 3.92 11.65
N VAL A 55 -12.24 4.60 12.58
CA VAL A 55 -12.39 4.37 14.03
C VAL A 55 -13.81 4.69 14.48
N ARG A 56 -14.36 5.84 14.07
CA ARG A 56 -15.74 6.22 14.44
C ARG A 56 -16.76 5.19 13.96
N TYR A 57 -16.69 4.82 12.69
CA TYR A 57 -17.65 3.89 12.10
C TYR A 57 -17.46 2.46 12.62
N GLY A 58 -16.21 2.01 12.78
CA GLY A 58 -15.90 0.71 13.37
C GLY A 58 -16.35 0.59 14.83
N LYS A 59 -16.23 1.65 15.64
CA LYS A 59 -16.82 1.69 16.99
C LYS A 59 -18.35 1.62 16.95
N PHE A 60 -18.98 2.37 16.05
CA PHE A 60 -20.43 2.32 15.86
C PHE A 60 -20.93 0.91 15.52
N LEU A 61 -20.16 0.18 14.70
CA LEU A 61 -20.43 -1.22 14.36
C LEU A 61 -19.95 -2.23 15.43
N ASN A 62 -19.37 -1.77 16.53
CA ASN A 62 -18.76 -2.59 17.58
C ASN A 62 -17.66 -3.56 17.08
N LEU A 63 -16.92 -3.13 16.05
CA LEU A 63 -15.80 -3.87 15.45
C LEU A 63 -14.44 -3.41 15.97
N LEU A 64 -14.35 -2.15 16.43
CA LEU A 64 -13.09 -1.53 16.85
C LEU A 64 -13.18 -1.03 18.30
N LYS A 65 -12.06 -1.15 19.03
CA LYS A 65 -11.89 -0.67 20.41
C LYS A 65 -11.29 0.74 20.43
N ASP A 66 -11.25 1.37 21.60
CA ASP A 66 -10.69 2.71 21.79
C ASP A 66 -9.22 2.84 21.42
N SER A 67 -8.44 1.75 21.51
CA SER A 67 -7.02 1.72 21.14
C SER A 67 -6.76 1.71 19.63
N ALA A 68 -7.78 1.41 18.80
CA ALA A 68 -7.60 1.14 17.38
C ALA A 68 -7.04 2.33 16.58
N GLU A 69 -7.20 3.56 17.07
CA GLU A 69 -6.67 4.76 16.41
C GLU A 69 -5.14 4.76 16.32
N ASN A 70 -4.46 4.37 17.40
CA ASN A 70 -3.00 4.30 17.44
C ASN A 70 -2.48 3.18 16.55
N ASP A 71 -3.12 2.02 16.61
CA ASP A 71 -2.74 0.85 15.81
C ASP A 71 -2.91 1.16 14.31
N LEU A 72 -4.03 1.77 13.93
CA LEU A 72 -4.30 2.15 12.54
C LEU A 72 -3.35 3.25 12.05
N THR A 73 -3.01 4.20 12.92
CA THR A 73 -1.99 5.21 12.65
C THR A 73 -0.64 4.57 12.36
N LEU A 74 -0.21 3.62 13.19
CA LEU A 74 1.06 2.92 13.04
C LEU A 74 1.10 2.14 11.72
N VAL A 75 0.05 1.37 11.42
CA VAL A 75 -0.09 0.62 10.17
C VAL A 75 0.02 1.56 8.96
N LEU A 76 -0.69 2.69 8.95
CA LEU A 76 -0.64 3.63 7.84
C LEU A 76 0.75 4.24 7.64
N LYS A 77 1.49 4.52 8.72
CA LYS A 77 2.89 4.99 8.61
C LYS A 77 3.80 3.91 8.02
N HIS A 78 3.61 2.65 8.40
CA HIS A 78 4.37 1.55 7.81
C HIS A 78 4.05 1.38 6.32
N CYS A 79 2.78 1.44 5.93
CA CYS A 79 2.36 1.40 4.53
C CYS A 79 2.99 2.54 3.72
N GLU A 80 2.94 3.77 4.24
CA GLU A 80 3.53 4.92 3.55
C GLU A 80 5.03 4.73 3.32
N ARG A 81 5.77 4.30 4.35
CA ARG A 81 7.19 4.01 4.24
C ARG A 81 7.48 2.91 3.22
N PHE A 82 6.75 1.80 3.29
CA PHE A 82 6.90 0.68 2.38
C PHE A 82 6.66 1.13 0.94
N LEU A 83 5.58 1.88 0.69
CA LEU A 83 5.26 2.40 -0.63
C LEU A 83 6.34 3.35 -1.16
N LYS A 84 6.92 4.21 -0.31
CA LYS A 84 8.08 5.05 -0.69
C LYS A 84 9.31 4.22 -1.04
N GLN A 85 9.57 3.11 -0.35
CA GLN A 85 10.67 2.20 -0.69
C GLN A 85 10.45 1.48 -2.02
N GLN A 86 9.20 1.19 -2.36
CA GLN A 86 8.81 0.54 -3.61
C GLN A 86 8.76 1.51 -4.80
N GLN A 87 8.79 2.82 -4.57
CA GLN A 87 8.83 3.79 -5.66
C GLN A 87 10.16 3.67 -6.41
N ALA A 88 10.10 3.10 -7.61
CA ALA A 88 11.22 3.13 -8.54
C ALA A 88 11.49 4.60 -8.94
N PRO A 89 12.75 5.07 -8.89
CA PRO A 89 13.08 6.37 -9.43
C PRO A 89 12.71 6.38 -10.92
N VAL A 90 11.80 7.28 -11.30
CA VAL A 90 11.45 7.47 -12.72
C VAL A 90 12.69 8.04 -13.40
N LYS A 91 13.51 7.15 -13.98
CA LYS A 91 14.59 7.54 -14.88
C LYS A 91 13.97 7.92 -16.21
N SER A 92 13.37 9.10 -16.27
CA SER A 92 12.96 9.69 -17.54
C SER A 92 14.21 10.11 -18.28
N SER A 93 14.48 9.46 -19.42
CA SER A 93 15.55 9.86 -20.34
C SER A 93 15.03 10.84 -21.40
N LEU A 94 14.19 11.80 -20.98
CA LEU A 94 13.73 12.88 -21.85
C LEU A 94 14.86 13.88 -22.07
#